data_AF-A0A2A4KMT8-F1
#
_entry.id   AF-A0A2A4KMT8-F1
#
_cell.length_a   1.000
_cell.length_b   1.000
_cell.length_c   1.000
_cell.angle_alpha   90.00
_cell.angle_beta   90.00
_cell.angle_gamma   90.00
#
_symmetry.space_group_name_H-M   'P 1'
#
loop_
_entity.id
_entity.type
_entity.pdbx_description
1 polymer ?
#
loop_
_entity_poly.entity_id
_entity_poly.type
_entity_poly.pdbx_seq_one_letter_code
_entity_poly.pdbx_strand_id
1 'polypeptide(L)'
;MKDPRLLVQSPLRRLSLLQVRHIATVQFGEATGDTAQVYRELEQDFGVLAPPIALHAPVPELLAASWMTLRETMLVDGLVPRAAKEAVAAAVSRGNQCPFCTTMHSTMHNSLAARPTSSGRGVKAGPNGGAGTAPDQLTAWISSAGRPPFAPELMPELAGTALCLQYLNRMVNVFLGAQPLPPHAPERAVGPVLRVLTGLMRSSVRARPRAGASLSLLPDAPLPADLGWAAPDPRIAAALARSSAAVELTATELVPEPVRDLVAAELARWDGGDPGLGRAWLDAPLRELPPANRPAGTLALLTALASYRVDGKVIAAFRQNGGEDREILAVTSWAAQRAAQRRSGQLLRDN
;
A
#
# COMPACT_ATOMS: atom_id res chain seq x y z
N MET A 1 -10.16 9.68 -33.28
CA MET A 1 -9.17 10.58 -32.64
C MET A 1 -8.49 9.82 -31.51
N LYS A 2 -7.15 9.78 -31.44
CA LYS A 2 -6.45 9.17 -30.30
C LYS A 2 -6.78 9.98 -29.03
N ASP A 3 -7.16 9.30 -27.95
CA ASP A 3 -7.38 9.96 -26.65
C ASP A 3 -6.09 10.70 -26.25
N PRO A 4 -6.10 12.04 -26.07
CA PRO A 4 -4.91 12.81 -25.72
C PRO A 4 -4.23 12.33 -24.43
N ARG A 5 -4.94 11.60 -23.56
CA ARG A 5 -4.37 10.96 -22.37
C ARG A 5 -3.35 9.88 -22.73
N LEU A 6 -3.59 9.11 -23.78
CA LEU A 6 -2.70 8.02 -24.20
C LEU A 6 -1.32 8.53 -24.65
N LEU A 7 -1.27 9.74 -25.24
CA LEU A 7 -0.02 10.37 -25.65
C LEU A 7 0.87 10.76 -24.45
N VAL A 8 0.24 11.12 -23.31
CA VAL A 8 0.94 11.47 -22.07
C VAL A 8 1.26 10.22 -21.24
N GLN A 9 0.35 9.25 -21.20
CA GLN A 9 0.50 8.03 -20.39
C GLN A 9 1.57 7.09 -20.95
N SER A 10 1.68 6.95 -22.28
CA SER A 10 2.65 6.04 -22.90
C SER A 10 4.11 6.23 -22.43
N PRO A 11 4.70 7.44 -22.44
CA PRO A 11 6.05 7.63 -21.92
C PRO A 11 6.14 7.44 -20.40
N LEU A 12 5.07 7.78 -19.65
CA LEU A 12 5.03 7.63 -18.19
C LEU A 12 5.02 6.16 -17.75
N ARG A 13 4.45 5.24 -18.53
CA ARG A 13 4.47 3.79 -18.24
C ARG A 13 5.89 3.29 -18.03
N ARG A 14 6.78 3.58 -18.98
CA ARG A 14 8.20 3.16 -18.91
C ARG A 14 8.92 3.82 -17.74
N LEU A 15 8.72 5.12 -17.54
CA LEU A 15 9.32 5.85 -16.41
C LEU A 15 8.84 5.34 -15.05
N SER A 16 7.61 4.82 -14.98
CA SER A 16 7.06 4.23 -13.77
C SER A 16 7.75 2.90 -13.44
N LEU A 17 7.92 2.03 -14.43
CA LEU A 17 8.59 0.73 -14.23
C LEU A 17 10.10 0.88 -13.97
N LEU A 18 10.76 1.88 -14.55
CA LEU A 18 12.18 2.18 -14.30
C LEU A 18 12.49 2.58 -12.85
N GLN A 19 11.48 2.93 -12.05
CA GLN A 19 11.67 3.25 -10.63
C GLN A 19 11.80 2.00 -9.74
N VAL A 20 11.34 0.85 -10.22
CA VAL A 20 11.40 -0.41 -9.47
C VAL A 20 12.84 -0.90 -9.42
N ARG A 21 13.29 -1.23 -8.21
CA ARG A 21 14.62 -1.74 -7.89
C ARG A 21 14.51 -3.19 -7.47
N HIS A 22 15.66 -3.86 -7.42
CA HIS A 22 15.85 -5.20 -6.87
C HIS A 22 15.18 -6.36 -7.61
N ILE A 23 14.11 -6.14 -8.37
CA ILE A 23 13.39 -7.16 -9.14
C ILE A 23 13.15 -6.70 -10.59
N ALA A 24 12.91 -7.65 -11.48
CA ALA A 24 12.45 -7.41 -12.84
C ALA A 24 11.01 -6.88 -12.85
N THR A 25 10.66 -6.16 -13.91
CA THR A 25 9.31 -5.62 -14.12
C THR A 25 8.67 -6.19 -15.38
N VAL A 26 7.35 -6.36 -15.36
CA VAL A 26 6.58 -6.74 -16.55
C VAL A 26 6.20 -5.48 -17.32
N GLN A 27 6.63 -5.38 -18.58
CA GLN A 27 6.32 -4.21 -19.41
C GLN A 27 4.83 -4.16 -19.76
N PHE A 28 4.30 -2.95 -19.91
CA PHE A 28 2.86 -2.77 -20.19
C PHE A 28 2.38 -3.50 -21.45
N GLY A 29 3.19 -3.50 -22.51
CA GLY A 29 2.85 -4.18 -23.77
C GLY A 29 3.02 -5.70 -23.75
N GLU A 30 3.72 -6.22 -22.75
CA GLU A 30 3.99 -7.65 -22.57
C GLU A 30 3.05 -8.30 -21.54
N ALA A 31 2.38 -7.47 -20.74
CA ALA A 31 1.41 -7.93 -19.75
C ALA A 31 0.27 -8.71 -20.42
N THR A 32 -0.06 -9.87 -19.85
CA THR A 32 -1.18 -10.72 -20.26
C THR A 32 -2.10 -11.02 -19.08
N GLY A 33 -3.27 -11.61 -19.34
CA GLY A 33 -4.23 -12.02 -18.30
C GLY A 33 -4.59 -10.90 -17.32
N ASP A 34 -4.63 -11.24 -16.03
CA ASP A 34 -4.99 -10.33 -14.94
C ASP A 34 -3.99 -9.18 -14.80
N THR A 35 -2.70 -9.40 -15.07
CA THR A 35 -1.70 -8.31 -15.07
C THR A 35 -2.05 -7.24 -16.09
N ALA A 36 -2.45 -7.63 -17.31
CA ALA A 36 -2.88 -6.70 -18.33
C ALA A 36 -4.16 -5.96 -17.94
N GLN A 37 -5.09 -6.65 -17.28
CA GLN A 37 -6.31 -6.05 -16.76
C GLN A 37 -5.99 -5.00 -15.69
N VAL A 38 -5.22 -5.34 -14.66
CA VAL A 38 -4.83 -4.43 -13.58
C VAL A 38 -4.10 -3.20 -14.13
N TYR A 39 -3.21 -3.36 -15.11
CA TYR A 39 -2.52 -2.23 -15.72
C TYR A 39 -3.46 -1.25 -16.44
N ARG A 40 -4.48 -1.76 -17.13
CA ARG A 40 -5.52 -0.90 -17.75
C ARG A 40 -6.38 -0.22 -16.69
N GLU A 41 -6.79 -0.95 -15.67
CA GLU A 41 -7.58 -0.41 -14.56
C GLU A 41 -6.80 0.68 -13.79
N LEU A 42 -5.50 0.51 -13.56
CA LEU A 42 -4.63 1.53 -12.97
C LEU A 42 -4.64 2.82 -13.78
N GLU A 43 -4.44 2.76 -15.10
CA GLU A 43 -4.46 3.96 -15.93
C GLU A 43 -5.83 4.64 -15.99
N GLN A 44 -6.91 3.85 -15.92
CA GLN A 44 -8.27 4.36 -15.96
C GLN A 44 -8.70 4.98 -14.62
N ASP A 45 -8.52 4.24 -13.53
CA ASP A 45 -9.07 4.56 -12.21
C ASP A 45 -8.08 5.39 -11.37
N PHE A 46 -6.77 5.12 -11.48
CA PHE A 46 -5.71 5.87 -10.79
C PHE A 46 -5.09 6.98 -11.67
N GLY A 47 -5.22 6.88 -13.00
CA GLY A 47 -4.75 7.88 -13.97
C GLY A 47 -3.34 7.65 -14.52
N VAL A 48 -2.54 6.81 -13.85
CA VAL A 48 -1.18 6.44 -14.24
C VAL A 48 -0.88 4.99 -13.83
N LEU A 49 0.06 4.34 -14.53
CA LEU A 49 0.63 3.07 -14.10
C LEU A 49 1.48 3.29 -12.83
N ALA A 50 0.86 3.18 -11.66
CA ALA A 50 1.51 3.52 -10.40
C ALA A 50 2.60 2.51 -10.01
N PRO A 51 3.88 2.91 -9.86
CA PRO A 51 4.96 2.02 -9.45
C PRO A 51 4.70 1.23 -8.16
N PRO A 52 4.09 1.83 -7.09
CA PRO A 52 3.77 1.11 -5.87
C PRO A 52 2.86 -0.12 -6.04
N ILE A 53 2.08 -0.18 -7.13
CA ILE A 53 1.25 -1.33 -7.46
C ILE A 53 1.94 -2.20 -8.51
N ALA A 54 2.44 -1.60 -9.60
CA ALA A 54 3.05 -2.32 -10.71
C ALA A 54 4.30 -3.14 -10.32
N LEU A 55 4.99 -2.81 -9.23
CA LEU A 55 6.11 -3.60 -8.71
C LEU A 55 5.74 -5.07 -8.42
N HIS A 56 4.47 -5.37 -8.16
CA HIS A 56 4.01 -6.73 -7.84
C HIS A 56 3.75 -7.58 -9.09
N ALA A 57 3.83 -7.00 -10.29
CA ALA A 57 3.45 -7.69 -11.53
C ALA A 57 4.15 -9.03 -11.84
N PRO A 58 5.38 -9.31 -11.36
CA PRO A 58 5.96 -10.65 -11.49
C PRO A 58 5.18 -11.77 -10.76
N VAL A 59 4.29 -11.41 -9.82
CA VAL A 59 3.39 -12.32 -9.12
C VAL A 59 1.95 -11.80 -9.26
N PRO A 60 1.19 -12.24 -10.28
CA PRO A 60 -0.13 -11.71 -10.60
C PRO A 60 -1.11 -11.68 -9.41
N GLU A 61 -1.05 -12.66 -8.52
CA GLU A 61 -1.88 -12.74 -7.32
C GLU A 61 -1.59 -11.60 -6.35
N LEU A 62 -0.31 -11.25 -6.15
CA LEU A 62 0.11 -10.13 -5.31
C LEU A 62 -0.21 -8.78 -5.97
N LEU A 63 -0.13 -8.71 -7.30
CA LEU A 63 -0.57 -7.54 -8.06
C LEU A 63 -2.07 -7.31 -7.90
N ALA A 64 -2.89 -8.36 -8.06
CA ALA A 64 -4.32 -8.29 -7.87
C ALA A 64 -4.67 -7.91 -6.42
N ALA A 65 -4.02 -8.52 -5.43
CA ALA A 65 -4.23 -8.26 -4.01
C ALA A 65 -3.94 -6.79 -3.64
N SER A 66 -2.80 -6.26 -4.07
CA SER A 66 -2.40 -4.87 -3.81
C SER A 66 -3.32 -3.88 -4.54
N TRP A 67 -3.66 -4.16 -5.80
CA TRP A 67 -4.56 -3.31 -6.59
C TRP A 67 -5.97 -3.26 -6.01
N MET A 68 -6.59 -4.40 -5.71
CA MET A 68 -7.96 -4.41 -5.18
C MET A 68 -8.06 -3.73 -3.83
N THR A 69 -7.05 -3.90 -2.97
CA THR A 69 -6.99 -3.24 -1.66
C THR A 69 -6.94 -1.73 -1.83
N LEU A 70 -6.04 -1.21 -2.67
CA LEU A 70 -5.98 0.23 -2.99
C LEU A 70 -7.26 0.74 -3.63
N ARG A 71 -7.78 0.02 -4.63
CA ARG A 71 -8.92 0.45 -5.42
C ARG A 71 -10.17 0.58 -4.55
N GLU A 72 -10.48 -0.44 -3.77
CA GLU A 72 -11.72 -0.48 -2.99
C GLU A 72 -11.64 0.37 -1.71
N THR A 73 -10.52 0.37 -0.99
CA THR A 73 -10.42 1.21 0.22
C THR A 73 -10.35 2.69 -0.13
N MET A 74 -9.74 3.00 -1.28
CA MET A 74 -9.22 4.32 -1.52
C MET A 74 -9.88 5.02 -2.72
N LEU A 75 -10.00 4.37 -3.88
CA LEU A 75 -10.41 5.02 -5.13
C LEU A 75 -11.92 4.98 -5.38
N VAL A 76 -12.58 3.89 -5.01
CA VAL A 76 -14.03 3.77 -5.13
C VAL A 76 -14.72 4.78 -4.22
N ASP A 77 -15.75 5.45 -4.76
CA ASP A 77 -16.56 6.41 -4.03
C ASP A 77 -17.30 5.73 -2.88
N GLY A 78 -17.26 6.35 -1.70
CA GLY A 78 -17.96 5.91 -0.49
C GLY A 78 -18.47 7.10 0.32
N LEU A 79 -18.63 6.90 1.63
CA LEU A 79 -18.98 7.94 2.60
C LEU A 79 -17.82 8.91 2.83
N VAL A 80 -16.58 8.44 2.70
CA VAL A 80 -15.38 9.23 3.00
C VAL A 80 -14.84 9.91 1.74
N PRO A 81 -14.75 11.25 1.71
CA PRO A 81 -14.16 11.96 0.57
C PRO A 81 -12.71 11.54 0.33
N ARG A 82 -12.29 11.43 -0.94
CA ARG A 82 -10.92 11.08 -1.32
C ARG A 82 -9.87 11.94 -0.61
N ALA A 83 -10.12 13.24 -0.43
CA ALA A 83 -9.20 14.14 0.28
C ALA A 83 -8.91 13.70 1.73
N ALA A 84 -9.91 13.17 2.45
CA ALA A 84 -9.74 12.65 3.81
C ALA A 84 -8.93 11.33 3.80
N LYS A 85 -9.16 10.45 2.82
CA LYS A 85 -8.35 9.24 2.62
C LYS A 85 -6.88 9.59 2.32
N GLU A 86 -6.63 10.61 1.50
CA GLU A 86 -5.26 11.10 1.24
C GLU A 86 -4.60 11.68 2.50
N ALA A 87 -5.35 12.31 3.41
CA ALA A 87 -4.81 12.79 4.69
C ALA A 87 -4.37 11.62 5.59
N VAL A 88 -5.19 10.57 5.70
CA VAL A 88 -4.84 9.32 6.40
C VAL A 88 -3.61 8.69 5.78
N ALA A 89 -3.58 8.56 4.44
CA ALA A 89 -2.46 7.98 3.72
C ALA A 89 -1.15 8.73 3.96
N ALA A 90 -1.19 10.07 3.95
CA ALA A 90 -0.04 10.90 4.24
C ALA A 90 0.43 10.75 5.71
N ALA A 91 -0.49 10.68 6.67
CA ALA A 91 -0.15 10.48 8.08
C ALA A 91 0.52 9.11 8.33
N VAL A 92 -0.02 8.03 7.77
CA VAL A 92 0.58 6.69 7.86
C VAL A 92 1.95 6.66 7.19
N SER A 93 2.09 7.30 6.04
CA SER A 93 3.37 7.37 5.30
C SER A 93 4.48 8.09 6.05
N ARG A 94 4.14 9.14 6.82
CA ARG A 94 5.08 9.80 7.73
C ARG A 94 5.52 8.87 8.86
N GLY A 95 4.57 8.20 9.51
CA GLY A 95 4.85 7.23 10.58
C GLY A 95 5.73 6.06 10.12
N ASN A 96 5.53 5.60 8.89
CA ASN A 96 6.31 4.53 8.26
C ASN A 96 7.64 4.99 7.64
N GLN A 97 8.02 6.26 7.82
CA GLN A 97 9.24 6.84 7.25
C GLN A 97 9.35 6.57 5.75
N CYS A 98 8.26 6.81 5.00
CA CYS A 98 8.20 6.60 3.55
C CYS A 98 8.08 7.95 2.81
N PRO A 99 9.21 8.55 2.36
CA PRO A 99 9.21 9.89 1.76
C PRO A 99 8.46 9.96 0.42
N PHE A 100 8.51 8.89 -0.37
CA PHE A 100 7.81 8.78 -1.65
C PHE A 100 6.29 8.94 -1.43
N CYS A 101 5.73 8.11 -0.54
CA CYS A 101 4.30 8.12 -0.26
C CYS A 101 3.89 9.41 0.47
N THR A 102 4.71 9.91 1.40
CA THR A 102 4.47 11.20 2.06
C THR A 102 4.32 12.33 1.04
N THR A 103 5.22 12.40 0.06
CA THR A 103 5.20 13.40 -1.00
C THR A 103 3.94 13.28 -1.87
N MET A 104 3.65 12.08 -2.36
CA MET A 104 2.52 11.83 -3.26
C MET A 104 1.17 12.11 -2.58
N HIS A 105 0.96 11.54 -1.39
CA HIS A 105 -0.33 11.66 -0.69
C HIS A 105 -0.56 13.06 -0.13
N SER A 106 0.48 13.76 0.37
CA SER A 106 0.33 15.15 0.81
C SER A 106 0.06 16.09 -0.37
N THR A 107 0.72 15.87 -1.51
CA THR A 107 0.47 16.66 -2.72
C THR A 107 -0.96 16.44 -3.23
N MET A 108 -1.43 15.19 -3.26
CA MET A 108 -2.78 14.87 -3.69
C MET A 108 -3.84 15.40 -2.72
N HIS A 109 -3.61 15.30 -1.40
CA HIS A 109 -4.47 15.90 -0.38
C HIS A 109 -4.63 17.41 -0.59
N ASN A 110 -3.52 18.15 -0.66
CA ASN A 110 -3.53 19.60 -0.87
C ASN A 110 -4.23 20.00 -2.17
N SER A 111 -3.97 19.21 -3.23
CA SER A 111 -4.59 19.34 -4.53
C SER A 111 -6.12 19.20 -4.50
N LEU A 112 -6.64 18.22 -3.77
CA LEU A 112 -8.09 18.00 -3.63
C LEU A 112 -8.74 19.00 -2.69
N ALA A 113 -8.05 19.39 -1.60
CA ALA A 113 -8.54 20.36 -0.63
C ALA A 113 -8.69 21.77 -1.25
N ALA A 114 -7.74 22.19 -2.09
CA ALA A 114 -7.79 23.50 -2.75
C ALA A 114 -8.91 23.63 -3.79
N ARG A 115 -9.40 22.52 -4.34
CA ARG A 115 -10.46 22.49 -5.36
C ARG A 115 -11.38 21.29 -5.11
N PRO A 116 -12.30 21.38 -4.14
CA PRO A 116 -13.21 20.29 -3.82
C PRO A 116 -13.99 19.88 -5.07
N THR A 117 -13.91 18.61 -5.46
CA THR A 117 -14.79 18.07 -6.48
C THR A 117 -16.17 17.91 -5.86
N SER A 118 -17.22 18.46 -6.47
CA SER A 118 -18.62 18.44 -5.98
C SER A 118 -19.27 17.04 -5.97
N SER A 119 -18.50 15.96 -5.93
CA SER A 119 -18.91 14.60 -6.27
C SER A 119 -19.31 13.71 -5.11
N GLY A 120 -19.05 14.10 -3.85
CA GLY A 120 -19.56 13.33 -2.71
C GLY A 120 -21.06 13.59 -2.52
N ARG A 121 -21.87 12.52 -2.38
CA ARG A 121 -23.14 12.63 -1.65
C ARG A 121 -22.78 12.84 -0.17
N GLY A 122 -22.25 14.02 0.14
CA GLY A 122 -22.06 14.44 1.51
C GLY A 122 -23.45 14.51 2.15
N VAL A 123 -23.58 13.88 3.32
CA VAL A 123 -24.64 14.22 4.27
C VAL A 123 -24.67 15.75 4.35
N LYS A 124 -25.82 16.37 4.04
CA LYS A 124 -25.97 17.82 4.17
C LYS A 124 -25.59 18.18 5.60
N ALA A 125 -24.69 19.17 5.74
CA ALA A 125 -24.36 19.75 7.03
C ALA A 125 -25.65 20.23 7.69
N GLY A 126 -26.11 19.48 8.69
CA GLY A 126 -27.15 19.94 9.60
C GLY A 126 -26.64 21.13 10.41
N PRO A 127 -27.54 21.87 11.08
CA PRO A 127 -27.19 23.10 11.81
C PRO A 127 -26.16 22.90 12.94
N ASN A 128 -25.87 21.64 13.30
CA ASN A 128 -24.85 21.21 14.27
C ASN A 128 -23.76 20.30 13.63
N GLY A 129 -23.04 20.77 12.61
CA GLY A 129 -21.68 20.24 12.29
C GLY A 129 -21.56 18.93 11.47
N GLY A 130 -22.48 18.63 10.56
CA GLY A 130 -22.37 17.43 9.72
C GLY A 130 -21.50 17.59 8.47
N ALA A 131 -20.17 17.65 8.59
CA ALA A 131 -19.25 17.48 7.45
C ALA A 131 -17.83 17.08 7.90
N GLY A 132 -17.43 15.83 7.67
CA GLY A 132 -16.05 15.32 7.62
C GLY A 132 -15.13 15.63 8.81
N THR A 133 -14.65 14.60 9.49
CA THR A 133 -13.55 14.72 10.48
C THR A 133 -12.37 15.50 9.91
N ALA A 134 -11.93 16.52 10.65
CA ALA A 134 -10.87 17.41 10.20
C ALA A 134 -9.58 16.64 9.90
N PRO A 135 -8.80 17.00 8.86
CA PRO A 135 -7.54 16.32 8.53
C PRO A 135 -6.56 16.19 9.71
N ASP A 136 -6.53 17.19 10.58
CA ASP A 136 -5.68 17.19 11.79
C ASP A 136 -6.15 16.13 12.80
N GLN A 137 -7.46 15.94 12.96
CA GLN A 137 -8.02 14.89 13.82
C GLN A 137 -7.71 13.50 13.25
N LEU A 138 -7.82 13.31 11.93
CA LEU A 138 -7.43 12.06 11.27
C LEU A 138 -5.93 11.78 11.45
N THR A 139 -5.10 12.81 11.32
CA THR A 139 -3.65 12.70 11.53
C THR A 139 -3.33 12.34 12.98
N ALA A 140 -3.99 12.98 13.95
CA ALA A 140 -3.84 12.70 15.37
C ALA A 140 -4.27 11.27 15.71
N TRP A 141 -5.36 10.77 15.13
CA TRP A 141 -5.82 9.39 15.29
C TRP A 141 -4.76 8.38 14.84
N ILE A 142 -4.18 8.58 13.65
CA ILE A 142 -3.11 7.71 13.14
C ILE A 142 -1.88 7.69 14.07
N SER A 143 -1.52 8.82 14.66
CA SER A 143 -0.34 8.93 15.54
C SER A 143 -0.58 8.38 16.94
N SER A 144 -1.79 8.54 17.49
CA SER A 144 -2.07 8.25 18.91
C SER A 144 -2.78 6.92 19.16
N ALA A 145 -3.33 6.27 18.13
CA ALA A 145 -4.16 5.07 18.27
C ALA A 145 -5.28 5.22 19.32
N GLY A 146 -5.81 6.43 19.48
CA GLY A 146 -6.91 6.75 20.39
C GLY A 146 -8.28 6.51 19.77
N ARG A 147 -9.32 6.85 20.54
CA ARG A 147 -10.72 6.77 20.08
C ARG A 147 -10.88 7.42 18.69
N PRO A 148 -11.47 6.72 17.71
CA PRO A 148 -11.70 7.27 16.38
C PRO A 148 -12.49 8.59 16.43
N PRO A 149 -11.99 9.67 15.81
CA PRO A 149 -12.64 10.99 15.83
C PRO A 149 -13.74 11.13 14.76
N PHE A 150 -14.37 10.01 14.39
CA PHE A 150 -15.38 9.93 13.34
C PHE A 150 -16.48 8.94 13.71
N ALA A 151 -17.60 9.05 13.00
CA ALA A 151 -18.71 8.12 13.15
C ALA A 151 -18.31 6.69 12.69
N PRO A 152 -18.78 5.63 13.35
CA PRO A 152 -18.38 4.23 13.07
C PRO A 152 -18.57 3.80 11.61
N GLU A 153 -19.51 4.40 10.89
CA GLU A 153 -19.80 4.10 9.49
C GLU A 153 -18.63 4.48 8.56
N LEU A 154 -17.77 5.41 8.99
CA LEU A 154 -16.58 5.81 8.23
C LEU A 154 -15.39 4.86 8.45
N MET A 155 -15.50 3.94 9.41
CA MET A 155 -14.42 3.04 9.83
C MET A 155 -13.86 2.18 8.68
N PRO A 156 -14.68 1.46 7.88
CA PRO A 156 -14.14 0.57 6.86
C PRO A 156 -13.25 1.30 5.84
N GLU A 157 -13.63 2.52 5.46
CA GLU A 157 -12.89 3.33 4.48
C GLU A 157 -11.62 3.95 5.07
N LEU A 158 -11.67 4.51 6.28
CA LEU A 158 -10.52 5.17 6.91
C LEU A 158 -9.49 4.15 7.41
N ALA A 159 -9.91 3.10 8.11
CA ALA A 159 -9.04 2.02 8.55
C ALA A 159 -8.52 1.19 7.36
N GLY A 160 -9.36 0.95 6.34
CA GLY A 160 -8.94 0.33 5.09
C GLY A 160 -7.85 1.12 4.36
N THR A 161 -7.99 2.44 4.31
CA THR A 161 -6.93 3.31 3.77
C THR A 161 -5.66 3.20 4.60
N ALA A 162 -5.77 3.23 5.94
CA ALA A 162 -4.61 3.11 6.81
C ALA A 162 -3.89 1.77 6.60
N LEU A 163 -4.62 0.65 6.58
CA LEU A 163 -4.10 -0.69 6.31
C LEU A 163 -3.40 -0.77 4.94
N CYS A 164 -4.05 -0.25 3.90
CA CYS A 164 -3.49 -0.20 2.55
C CYS A 164 -2.12 0.49 2.53
N LEU A 165 -1.99 1.63 3.22
CA LEU A 165 -0.72 2.36 3.26
C LEU A 165 0.30 1.74 4.21
N GLN A 166 -0.14 1.10 5.29
CA GLN A 166 0.78 0.29 6.10
C GLN A 166 1.47 -0.79 5.25
N TYR A 167 0.73 -1.43 4.35
CA TYR A 167 1.30 -2.39 3.39
C TYR A 167 2.17 -1.68 2.34
N LEU A 168 1.60 -0.73 1.59
CA LEU A 168 2.28 -0.13 0.43
C LEU A 168 3.55 0.65 0.82
N ASN A 169 3.58 1.33 1.98
CA ASN A 169 4.78 2.05 2.40
C ASN A 169 5.98 1.12 2.57
N ARG A 170 5.75 -0.11 3.05
CA ARG A 170 6.82 -1.10 3.23
C ARG A 170 7.35 -1.59 1.88
N MET A 171 6.45 -1.89 0.95
CA MET A 171 6.82 -2.27 -0.41
C MET A 171 7.55 -1.13 -1.13
N VAL A 172 7.07 0.10 -0.99
CA VAL A 172 7.72 1.30 -1.58
C VAL A 172 9.11 1.53 -0.99
N ASN A 173 9.27 1.39 0.33
CA ASN A 173 10.56 1.54 0.99
C ASN A 173 11.59 0.49 0.52
N VAL A 174 11.14 -0.74 0.24
CA VAL A 174 12.02 -1.81 -0.27
C VAL A 174 12.36 -1.59 -1.74
N PHE A 175 11.37 -1.30 -2.59
CA PHE A 175 11.53 -1.43 -4.04
C PHE A 175 11.66 -0.10 -4.80
N LEU A 176 11.36 1.05 -4.20
CA LEU A 176 11.40 2.34 -4.90
C LEU A 176 12.42 3.31 -4.29
N GLY A 177 12.65 4.43 -4.99
CA GLY A 177 13.42 5.56 -4.45
C GLY A 177 12.62 6.43 -3.50
N ALA A 178 13.30 7.28 -2.74
CA ALA A 178 12.67 8.22 -1.81
C ALA A 178 11.79 9.28 -2.50
N GLN A 179 12.04 9.56 -3.79
CA GLN A 179 11.29 10.54 -4.57
C GLN A 179 10.46 9.83 -5.65
N PRO A 180 9.29 10.37 -6.03
CA PRO A 180 8.48 9.88 -7.15
C PRO A 180 9.08 10.30 -8.50
N LEU A 181 10.34 9.94 -8.70
CA LEU A 181 11.14 10.26 -9.86
C LEU A 181 11.90 9.01 -10.33
N PRO A 182 12.07 8.85 -11.66
CA PRO A 182 12.98 7.85 -12.22
C PRO A 182 14.40 8.00 -11.69
N PRO A 183 15.20 6.92 -11.69
CA PRO A 183 16.62 6.98 -11.38
C PRO A 183 17.33 8.06 -12.21
N HIS A 184 18.28 8.76 -11.59
CA HIS A 184 19.09 9.83 -12.20
C HIS A 184 18.34 11.10 -12.64
N ALA A 185 17.03 11.21 -12.38
CA ALA A 185 16.33 12.46 -12.59
C ALA A 185 16.83 13.53 -11.59
N PRO A 186 17.04 14.78 -12.02
CA PRO A 186 17.53 15.83 -11.14
C PRO A 186 16.44 16.24 -10.14
N GLU A 187 16.80 16.48 -8.87
CA GLU A 187 15.84 16.79 -7.80
C GLU A 187 14.94 17.99 -8.11
N ARG A 188 15.45 19.00 -8.83
CA ARG A 188 14.67 20.15 -9.30
C ARG A 188 13.47 19.77 -10.19
N ALA A 189 13.43 18.55 -10.73
CA ALA A 189 12.32 18.05 -11.55
C ALA A 189 11.13 17.53 -10.73
N VAL A 190 11.26 17.34 -9.41
CA VAL A 190 10.17 16.81 -8.55
C VAL A 190 8.89 17.65 -8.72
N GLY A 191 8.96 18.97 -8.57
CA GLY A 191 7.78 19.85 -8.64
C GLY A 191 7.02 19.78 -9.97
N PRO A 192 7.69 19.96 -11.13
CA PRO A 192 7.06 19.76 -12.44
C PRO A 192 6.44 18.37 -12.63
N VAL A 193 7.14 17.30 -12.27
CA VAL A 193 6.63 15.92 -12.40
C VAL A 193 5.40 15.71 -11.53
N LEU A 194 5.43 16.16 -10.27
CA LEU A 194 4.28 16.09 -9.37
C LEU A 194 3.06 16.83 -9.90
N ARG A 195 3.22 17.98 -10.56
CA ARG A 195 2.10 18.70 -11.18
C ARG A 195 1.43 17.87 -12.27
N VAL A 196 2.21 17.19 -13.11
CA VAL A 196 1.70 16.32 -14.17
C VAL A 196 0.99 15.10 -13.57
N LEU A 197 1.65 14.38 -12.65
CA LEU A 197 1.07 13.19 -12.00
C LEU A 197 -0.23 13.53 -11.27
N THR A 198 -0.24 14.61 -10.49
CA THR A 198 -1.41 15.06 -9.75
C THR A 198 -2.54 15.50 -10.69
N GLY A 199 -2.22 16.11 -11.84
CA GLY A 199 -3.19 16.44 -12.87
C GLY A 199 -3.90 15.21 -13.43
N LEU A 200 -3.13 14.17 -13.77
CA LEU A 200 -3.65 12.89 -14.27
C LEU A 200 -4.51 12.18 -13.22
N MET A 201 -4.00 12.04 -11.99
CA MET A 201 -4.73 11.41 -10.88
C MET A 201 -6.02 12.17 -10.54
N ARG A 202 -5.99 13.51 -10.52
CA ARG A 202 -7.21 14.29 -10.29
C ARG A 202 -8.22 14.10 -11.43
N SER A 203 -7.76 13.90 -12.66
CA SER A 203 -8.65 13.64 -13.79
C SER A 203 -9.34 12.28 -13.68
N SER A 204 -8.70 11.27 -13.07
CA SER A 204 -9.28 9.94 -12.85
C SER A 204 -10.28 9.90 -11.70
N VAL A 205 -10.24 10.85 -10.76
CA VAL A 205 -11.31 11.00 -9.73
C VAL A 205 -12.70 11.16 -10.39
N ARG A 206 -12.76 11.72 -11.60
CA ARG A 206 -14.02 11.81 -12.36
C ARG A 206 -14.48 10.49 -12.97
N ALA A 207 -13.60 9.51 -13.10
CA ALA A 207 -13.92 8.20 -13.68
C ALA A 207 -14.87 7.39 -12.78
N ARG A 208 -14.92 7.69 -11.48
CA ARG A 208 -15.78 7.05 -10.46
C ARG A 208 -15.80 5.52 -10.60
N PRO A 209 -14.69 4.86 -10.22
CA PRO A 209 -14.52 3.44 -10.39
C PRO A 209 -15.71 2.65 -9.84
N ARG A 210 -16.26 1.72 -10.63
CA ARG A 210 -17.40 0.89 -10.18
C ARG A 210 -16.98 0.04 -9.00
N ALA A 211 -17.74 0.13 -7.91
CA ALA A 211 -17.59 -0.71 -6.72
C ALA A 211 -17.46 -2.20 -7.06
N GLY A 212 -16.44 -2.84 -6.49
CA GLY A 212 -16.23 -4.29 -6.59
C GLY A 212 -15.81 -4.81 -7.97
N ALA A 213 -15.41 -3.95 -8.90
CA ALA A 213 -15.02 -4.40 -10.24
C ALA A 213 -13.71 -5.22 -10.24
N SER A 214 -12.79 -4.95 -9.30
CA SER A 214 -11.55 -5.69 -9.14
C SER A 214 -11.72 -7.00 -8.37
N LEU A 215 -12.89 -7.27 -7.80
CA LEU A 215 -13.09 -8.43 -6.93
C LEU A 215 -12.90 -9.76 -7.68
N SER A 216 -13.28 -9.83 -8.96
CA SER A 216 -13.13 -11.04 -9.77
C SER A 216 -11.68 -11.43 -10.08
N LEU A 217 -10.70 -10.58 -9.75
CA LEU A 217 -9.28 -10.87 -9.95
C LEU A 217 -8.74 -11.94 -8.98
N LEU A 218 -9.42 -12.19 -7.86
CA LEU A 218 -9.05 -13.22 -6.89
C LEU A 218 -10.28 -14.03 -6.46
N PRO A 219 -10.09 -15.31 -6.07
CA PRO A 219 -11.17 -16.15 -5.58
C PRO A 219 -11.74 -15.61 -4.27
N ASP A 220 -13.02 -15.94 -4.00
CA ASP A 220 -13.69 -15.64 -2.74
C ASP A 220 -12.95 -16.28 -1.55
N ALA A 221 -12.88 -15.56 -0.43
CA ALA A 221 -12.21 -15.98 0.79
C ALA A 221 -12.92 -15.45 2.04
N PRO A 222 -12.79 -16.13 3.20
CA PRO A 222 -13.31 -15.62 4.46
C PRO A 222 -12.51 -14.39 4.94
N LEU A 223 -13.20 -13.43 5.55
CA LEU A 223 -12.57 -12.25 6.16
C LEU A 223 -11.78 -12.69 7.41
N PRO A 224 -10.48 -12.35 7.52
CA PRO A 224 -9.71 -12.57 8.74
C PRO A 224 -10.36 -11.90 9.96
N ALA A 225 -10.30 -12.56 11.12
CA ALA A 225 -10.97 -12.09 12.34
C ALA A 225 -10.45 -10.72 12.81
N ASP A 226 -9.15 -10.46 12.64
CA ASP A 226 -8.49 -9.18 12.95
C ASP A 226 -8.87 -8.05 11.99
N LEU A 227 -9.61 -8.36 10.91
CA LEU A 227 -10.17 -7.41 9.95
C LEU A 227 -11.69 -7.27 10.07
N GLY A 228 -12.31 -7.76 11.14
CA GLY A 228 -13.76 -7.71 11.35
C GLY A 228 -14.37 -6.29 11.31
N TRP A 229 -13.58 -5.26 11.59
CA TRP A 229 -13.97 -3.84 11.46
C TRP A 229 -14.37 -3.45 10.02
N ALA A 230 -13.97 -4.21 9.01
CA ALA A 230 -14.33 -3.99 7.62
C ALA A 230 -15.72 -4.53 7.25
N ALA A 231 -16.28 -5.45 8.05
CA ALA A 231 -17.54 -6.15 7.74
C ALA A 231 -18.74 -5.23 7.43
N PRO A 232 -18.90 -4.03 8.03
CA PRO A 232 -19.98 -3.12 7.69
C PRO A 232 -19.99 -2.63 6.23
N ASP A 233 -18.85 -2.70 5.52
CA ASP A 233 -18.77 -2.45 4.08
C ASP A 233 -18.42 -3.78 3.35
N PRO A 234 -19.41 -4.48 2.76
CA PRO A 234 -19.21 -5.80 2.15
C PRO A 234 -18.15 -5.83 1.04
N ARG A 235 -17.95 -4.70 0.37
CA ARG A 235 -17.01 -4.58 -0.76
C ARG A 235 -15.58 -4.42 -0.25
N ILE A 236 -15.36 -3.61 0.79
CA ILE A 236 -14.05 -3.53 1.45
C ILE A 236 -13.74 -4.86 2.15
N ALA A 237 -14.70 -5.45 2.84
CA ALA A 237 -14.56 -6.77 3.45
C ALA A 237 -14.15 -7.83 2.42
N ALA A 238 -14.84 -7.91 1.28
CA ALA A 238 -14.49 -8.84 0.21
C ALA A 238 -13.08 -8.57 -0.35
N ALA A 239 -12.71 -7.32 -0.61
CA ALA A 239 -11.38 -6.98 -1.12
C ALA A 239 -10.27 -7.41 -0.15
N LEU A 240 -10.43 -7.10 1.15
CA LEU A 240 -9.46 -7.44 2.18
C LEU A 240 -9.37 -8.94 2.46
N ALA A 241 -10.50 -9.65 2.39
CA ALA A 241 -10.53 -11.11 2.56
C ALA A 241 -9.74 -11.80 1.44
N ARG A 242 -10.03 -11.46 0.19
CA ARG A 242 -9.40 -12.06 -1.00
C ARG A 242 -7.92 -11.70 -1.10
N SER A 243 -7.57 -10.43 -0.86
CA SER A 243 -6.17 -10.00 -0.87
C SER A 243 -5.36 -10.67 0.23
N SER A 244 -5.90 -10.76 1.45
CA SER A 244 -5.24 -11.44 2.56
C SER A 244 -4.99 -12.91 2.24
N ALA A 245 -6.01 -13.62 1.71
CA ALA A 245 -5.90 -15.02 1.35
C ALA A 245 -4.86 -15.26 0.24
N ALA A 246 -4.82 -14.44 -0.80
CA ALA A 246 -3.82 -14.56 -1.86
C ALA A 246 -2.38 -14.41 -1.33
N VAL A 247 -2.14 -13.40 -0.49
CA VAL A 247 -0.81 -13.20 0.12
C VAL A 247 -0.43 -14.38 1.04
N GLU A 248 -1.36 -14.90 1.85
CA GLU A 248 -1.09 -16.06 2.71
C GLU A 248 -0.84 -17.35 1.93
N LEU A 249 -1.56 -17.56 0.81
CA LEU A 249 -1.33 -18.71 -0.07
C LEU A 249 0.06 -18.64 -0.71
N THR A 250 0.43 -17.49 -1.29
CA THR A 250 1.77 -17.28 -1.85
C THR A 250 2.86 -17.45 -0.79
N ALA A 251 2.62 -16.97 0.44
CA ALA A 251 3.57 -17.13 1.52
C ALA A 251 3.71 -18.58 1.98
N THR A 252 2.62 -19.34 1.99
CA THR A 252 2.64 -20.77 2.36
C THR A 252 3.44 -21.59 1.35
N GLU A 253 3.41 -21.22 0.08
CA GLU A 253 4.20 -21.87 -0.97
C GLU A 253 5.68 -21.48 -0.91
N LEU A 254 5.99 -20.20 -0.67
CA LEU A 254 7.33 -19.64 -0.96
C LEU A 254 8.13 -19.15 0.25
N VAL A 255 7.49 -18.97 1.42
CA VAL A 255 8.17 -18.47 2.62
C VAL A 255 8.36 -19.63 3.60
N PRO A 256 9.62 -19.95 3.98
CA PRO A 256 9.88 -21.05 4.91
C PRO A 256 9.07 -20.92 6.21
N GLU A 257 8.44 -22.00 6.66
CA GLU A 257 7.62 -22.03 7.87
C GLU A 257 8.34 -21.47 9.11
N PRO A 258 9.62 -21.81 9.40
CA PRO A 258 10.32 -21.22 10.56
C PRO A 258 10.44 -19.69 10.50
N VAL A 259 10.53 -19.11 9.28
CA VAL A 259 10.56 -17.66 9.09
C VAL A 259 9.17 -17.07 9.37
N ARG A 260 8.11 -17.76 8.94
CA ARG A 260 6.74 -17.31 9.20
C ARG A 260 6.42 -17.29 10.70
N ASP A 261 6.82 -18.35 11.41
CA ASP A 261 6.63 -18.45 12.87
C ASP A 261 7.40 -17.36 13.61
N LEU A 262 8.67 -17.14 13.25
CA LEU A 262 9.50 -16.09 13.86
C LEU A 262 8.86 -14.71 13.70
N VAL A 263 8.47 -14.34 12.49
CA VAL A 263 7.87 -13.02 12.21
C VAL A 263 6.54 -12.86 12.93
N ALA A 264 5.73 -13.92 13.03
CA ALA A 264 4.49 -13.89 13.80
C ALA A 264 4.76 -13.63 15.30
N ALA A 265 5.76 -14.29 15.89
CA ALA A 265 6.16 -14.11 17.28
C ALA A 265 6.67 -12.68 17.55
N GLU A 266 7.53 -12.15 16.68
CA GLU A 266 8.05 -10.78 16.80
C GLU A 266 6.94 -9.73 16.65
N LEU A 267 6.03 -9.88 15.67
CA LEU A 267 4.90 -8.97 15.50
C LEU A 267 3.91 -9.00 16.67
N ALA A 268 3.73 -10.14 17.32
CA ALA A 268 2.87 -10.25 18.50
C ALA A 268 3.38 -9.38 19.67
N ARG A 269 4.71 -9.28 19.81
CA ARG A 269 5.40 -8.48 20.83
C ARG A 269 5.60 -7.02 20.44
N TRP A 270 5.64 -6.74 19.14
CA TRP A 270 5.87 -5.39 18.63
C TRP A 270 4.72 -4.44 19.02
N ASP A 271 5.09 -3.27 19.53
CA ASP A 271 4.21 -2.17 19.95
C ASP A 271 3.91 -1.18 18.83
N GLY A 272 4.52 -1.36 17.65
CA GLY A 272 4.37 -0.47 16.51
C GLY A 272 5.52 0.53 16.36
N GLY A 273 6.40 0.66 17.34
CA GLY A 273 7.51 1.62 17.34
C GLY A 273 8.68 1.22 16.44
N ASP A 274 9.63 2.14 16.29
CA ASP A 274 10.92 1.83 15.67
C ASP A 274 11.70 0.83 16.55
N PRO A 275 12.27 -0.26 16.01
CA PRO A 275 12.97 -1.27 16.80
C PRO A 275 14.31 -0.80 17.40
N GLY A 276 14.69 0.48 17.22
CA GLY A 276 15.88 1.09 17.79
C GLY A 276 17.01 1.27 16.78
N LEU A 277 18.15 1.82 17.21
CA LEU A 277 19.27 2.13 16.31
C LEU A 277 19.94 0.86 15.76
N GLY A 278 20.35 0.93 14.49
CA GLY A 278 21.10 -0.15 13.84
C GLY A 278 20.28 -1.42 13.56
N ARG A 279 20.92 -2.58 13.65
CA ARG A 279 20.33 -3.90 13.32
C ARG A 279 20.52 -4.97 14.40
N ALA A 280 21.10 -4.63 15.55
CA ALA A 280 21.40 -5.59 16.62
C ALA A 280 20.14 -6.29 17.19
N TRP A 281 18.97 -5.64 17.10
CA TRP A 281 17.69 -6.25 17.47
C TRP A 281 17.31 -7.47 16.63
N LEU A 282 17.95 -7.69 15.46
CA LEU A 282 17.78 -8.89 14.65
C LEU A 282 18.57 -10.09 15.21
N ASP A 283 19.62 -9.87 16.00
CA ASP A 283 20.58 -10.93 16.35
C ASP A 283 19.97 -12.03 17.23
N ALA A 284 19.08 -11.67 18.16
CA ALA A 284 18.40 -12.66 18.99
C ALA A 284 17.34 -13.46 18.18
N PRO A 285 16.38 -12.82 17.49
CA PRO A 285 15.40 -13.53 16.66
C PRO A 285 16.05 -14.43 15.60
N LEU A 286 17.07 -13.95 14.88
CA LEU A 286 17.68 -14.71 13.78
C LEU A 286 18.54 -15.90 14.25
N ARG A 287 18.97 -15.93 15.52
CA ARG A 287 19.68 -17.11 16.06
C ARG A 287 18.77 -18.32 16.22
N GLU A 288 17.47 -18.10 16.37
CA GLU A 288 16.46 -19.16 16.45
C GLU A 288 16.22 -19.83 15.09
N LEU A 289 16.61 -19.18 13.99
CA LEU A 289 16.50 -19.75 12.65
C LEU A 289 17.71 -20.63 12.28
N PRO A 290 17.46 -21.73 11.54
CA PRO A 290 18.52 -22.44 10.81
C PRO A 290 19.34 -21.46 9.97
N PRO A 291 20.67 -21.63 9.83
CA PRO A 291 21.52 -20.69 9.08
C PRO A 291 21.01 -20.38 7.67
N ALA A 292 20.47 -21.38 6.97
CA ALA A 292 19.89 -21.23 5.62
C ALA A 292 18.64 -20.33 5.58
N ASN A 293 17.91 -20.16 6.70
CA ASN A 293 16.70 -19.33 6.75
C ASN A 293 16.98 -17.90 7.24
N ARG A 294 18.18 -17.60 7.72
CA ARG A 294 18.52 -16.28 8.29
C ARG A 294 18.42 -15.13 7.27
N PRO A 295 18.82 -15.28 5.99
CA PRO A 295 18.61 -14.21 5.01
C PRO A 295 17.13 -13.89 4.79
N ALA A 296 16.28 -14.93 4.74
CA ALA A 296 14.84 -14.78 4.62
C ALA A 296 14.22 -14.12 5.85
N GLY A 297 14.59 -14.55 7.05
CA GLY A 297 14.17 -13.91 8.30
C GLY A 297 14.63 -12.45 8.40
N THR A 298 15.85 -12.14 7.96
CA THR A 298 16.38 -10.76 7.93
C THR A 298 15.54 -9.87 7.04
N LEU A 299 15.27 -10.32 5.80
CA LEU A 299 14.45 -9.58 4.86
C LEU A 299 13.03 -9.39 5.40
N ALA A 300 12.41 -10.45 5.92
CA ALA A 300 11.04 -10.40 6.45
C ALA A 300 10.91 -9.44 7.65
N LEU A 301 11.78 -9.55 8.66
CA LEU A 301 11.74 -8.69 9.85
C LEU A 301 12.04 -7.24 9.53
N LEU A 302 13.02 -6.98 8.65
CA LEU A 302 13.28 -5.61 8.19
C LEU A 302 12.08 -5.07 7.42
N THR A 303 11.49 -5.81 6.49
CA THR A 303 10.29 -5.34 5.77
C THR A 303 9.12 -5.07 6.72
N ALA A 304 8.88 -5.92 7.72
CA ALA A 304 7.80 -5.74 8.68
C ALA A 304 8.01 -4.53 9.61
N LEU A 305 9.20 -4.39 10.19
CA LEU A 305 9.45 -3.49 11.33
C LEU A 305 10.22 -2.22 10.97
N ALA A 306 11.03 -2.25 9.91
CA ALA A 306 11.92 -1.15 9.52
C ALA A 306 12.24 -1.16 8.02
N SER A 307 11.22 -1.20 7.16
CA SER A 307 11.38 -1.45 5.71
C SER A 307 12.33 -0.46 5.01
N TYR A 308 12.42 0.77 5.52
CA TYR A 308 13.32 1.81 5.02
C TYR A 308 14.81 1.49 5.26
N ARG A 309 15.11 0.44 6.03
CA ARG A 309 16.46 -0.10 6.25
C ARG A 309 16.77 -1.30 5.37
N VAL A 310 15.86 -1.76 4.51
CA VAL A 310 16.18 -2.79 3.51
C VAL A 310 17.03 -2.14 2.42
N ASP A 311 18.23 -2.66 2.21
CA ASP A 311 19.18 -2.16 1.24
C ASP A 311 19.61 -3.28 0.27
N GLY A 312 20.45 -2.91 -0.72
CA GLY A 312 20.97 -3.87 -1.68
C GLY A 312 21.76 -5.03 -1.07
N LYS A 313 22.34 -4.87 0.13
CA LYS A 313 23.07 -5.96 0.82
C LYS A 313 22.11 -6.99 1.39
N VAL A 314 20.99 -6.56 1.96
CA VAL A 314 19.93 -7.46 2.44
C VAL A 314 19.38 -8.29 1.29
N ILE A 315 19.06 -7.65 0.16
CA ILE A 315 18.58 -8.34 -1.05
C ILE A 315 19.65 -9.29 -1.61
N ALA A 316 20.91 -8.85 -1.70
CA ALA A 316 22.00 -9.69 -2.20
C ALA A 316 22.22 -10.94 -1.32
N ALA A 317 22.16 -10.80 0.01
CA ALA A 317 22.28 -11.93 0.93
C ALA A 317 21.14 -12.95 0.75
N PHE A 318 19.91 -12.48 0.52
CA PHE A 318 18.78 -13.35 0.21
C PHE A 318 18.99 -14.11 -1.12
N ARG A 319 19.45 -13.41 -2.17
CA ARG A 319 19.74 -14.04 -3.48
C ARG A 319 20.89 -15.04 -3.44
N GLN A 320 21.94 -14.76 -2.68
CA GLN A 320 23.07 -15.69 -2.49
C GLN A 320 22.62 -17.02 -1.86
N ASN A 321 21.47 -17.03 -1.20
CA ASN A 321 20.85 -18.20 -0.61
C ASN A 321 19.72 -18.77 -1.47
N GLY A 322 19.76 -18.54 -2.79
CA GLY A 322 18.85 -19.14 -3.77
C GLY A 322 17.51 -18.43 -3.95
N GLY A 323 17.31 -17.27 -3.34
CA GLY A 323 16.07 -16.50 -3.52
C GLY A 323 15.98 -15.78 -4.86
N GLU A 324 14.87 -15.91 -5.57
CA GLU A 324 14.58 -15.20 -6.80
C GLU A 324 13.56 -14.06 -6.57
N ASP A 325 13.15 -13.40 -7.65
CA ASP A 325 12.23 -12.25 -7.60
C ASP A 325 10.88 -12.63 -6.99
N ARG A 326 10.41 -13.86 -7.27
CA ARG A 326 9.16 -14.40 -6.76
C ARG A 326 9.21 -14.57 -5.24
N GLU A 327 10.28 -15.15 -4.70
CA GLU A 327 10.47 -15.35 -3.27
C GLU A 327 10.69 -14.01 -2.55
N ILE A 328 11.44 -13.08 -3.16
CA ILE A 328 11.60 -11.72 -2.62
C ILE A 328 10.24 -11.04 -2.48
N LEU A 329 9.41 -11.08 -3.53
CA LEU A 329 8.07 -10.50 -3.49
C LEU A 329 7.17 -11.21 -2.48
N ALA A 330 7.23 -12.53 -2.39
CA ALA A 330 6.45 -13.30 -1.43
C ALA A 330 6.79 -12.95 0.03
N VAL A 331 8.08 -12.98 0.38
CA VAL A 331 8.55 -12.64 1.74
C VAL A 331 8.18 -11.21 2.12
N THR A 332 8.43 -10.26 1.21
CA THR A 332 8.21 -8.84 1.49
C THR A 332 6.72 -8.48 1.55
N SER A 333 5.89 -8.99 0.64
CA SER A 333 4.44 -8.76 0.63
C SER A 333 3.77 -9.38 1.86
N TRP A 334 4.15 -10.62 2.20
CA TRP A 334 3.63 -11.29 3.40
C TRP A 334 4.02 -10.55 4.68
N ALA A 335 5.30 -10.24 4.88
CA ALA A 335 5.77 -9.50 6.05
C ALA A 335 5.10 -8.11 6.15
N ALA A 336 4.93 -7.42 5.02
CA ALA A 336 4.22 -6.14 4.97
C ALA A 336 2.74 -6.25 5.35
N GLN A 337 2.05 -7.30 4.88
CA GLN A 337 0.65 -7.56 5.23
C GLN A 337 0.49 -7.85 6.72
N ARG A 338 1.32 -8.74 7.29
CA ARG A 338 1.25 -9.10 8.71
C ARG A 338 1.52 -7.88 9.59
N ALA A 339 2.49 -7.05 9.22
CA ALA A 339 2.74 -5.79 9.92
C ALA A 339 1.59 -4.79 9.78
N ALA A 340 0.95 -4.70 8.61
CA ALA A 340 -0.20 -3.84 8.38
C ALA A 340 -1.43 -4.25 9.20
N GLN A 341 -1.72 -5.56 9.26
CA GLN A 341 -2.76 -6.12 10.12
C GLN A 341 -2.47 -5.84 11.60
N ARG A 342 -1.24 -6.07 12.06
CA ARG A 342 -0.82 -5.75 13.43
C ARG A 342 -1.01 -4.28 13.77
N ARG A 343 -0.57 -3.36 12.90
CA ARG A 343 -0.74 -1.91 13.09
C ARG A 343 -2.21 -1.49 13.08
N SER A 344 -3.02 -2.10 12.23
CA SER A 344 -4.47 -1.83 12.18
C SER A 344 -5.15 -2.29 13.46
N GLY A 345 -4.81 -3.49 13.94
CA GLY A 345 -5.28 -4.00 15.22
C GLY A 345 -4.80 -3.18 16.42
N GLN A 346 -3.68 -2.46 16.35
CA GLN A 346 -3.26 -1.48 17.37
C GLN A 346 -4.04 -0.17 17.26
N LEU A 347 -4.23 0.34 16.05
CA LEU A 347 -4.95 1.58 15.77
C LEU A 347 -6.42 1.54 16.21
N LEU A 348 -7.00 0.35 16.22
CA LEU A 348 -8.43 0.11 16.46
C LEU A 348 -8.73 -0.50 17.82
N ARG A 349 -7.75 -0.57 18.74
CA ARG A 349 -8.06 -1.00 20.11
C ARG A 349 -8.89 0.07 20.80
N ASP A 350 -9.93 -0.36 21.48
CA ASP A 350 -10.60 0.48 22.47
C ASP A 350 -9.61 0.70 23.62
N ASN A 351 -9.17 1.95 23.82
CA ASN A 351 -8.40 2.33 25.01
C ASN A 351 -9.33 2.56 26.20
#